data_AF-A0A358HPH1-F1
#
_entry.id   AF-A0A358HPH1-F1
#
_cell.length_a   1.000
_cell.length_b   1.000
_cell.length_c   1.000
_cell.angle_alpha   90.00
_cell.angle_beta   90.00
_cell.angle_gamma   90.00
#
_symmetry.space_group_name_H-M   'P 1'
#
loop_
_entity.id
_entity.type
_entity.pdbx_description
1 polymer ?
#
loop_
_entity_poly.entity_id
_entity_poly.type
_entity_poly.pdbx_seq_one_letter_code
_entity_poly.pdbx_strand_id
1 'polypeptide(L)' 'MGIENASSNKVYGGWQKQYTHPSNVLGCDMRFAIFLPPQAGNG' A
#
# COMPACT_ATOMS: atom_id res chain seq x y z
N MET A 1 4.42 15.38 4.65
CA MET A 1 5.02 14.34 3.78
C MET A 1 4.57 13.01 4.34
N GLY A 2 3.46 12.48 3.84
CA GLY A 2 2.74 11.35 4.46
C GLY A 2 2.37 10.33 3.41
N ILE A 3 2.08 9.10 3.86
CA ILE A 3 1.59 8.03 3.02
C ILE A 3 0.07 7.99 3.08
N GLU A 4 -0.59 7.97 1.93
CA GLU A 4 -2.05 7.91 1.81
C GLU A 4 -2.46 6.54 1.29
N ASN A 5 -3.47 5.91 1.89
CA ASN A 5 -4.06 4.70 1.33
C ASN A 5 -5.09 5.06 0.25
N ALA A 6 -4.77 4.71 -1.01
CA ALA A 6 -5.62 5.00 -2.15
C ALA A 6 -6.70 3.93 -2.37
N SER A 7 -6.40 2.66 -2.07
CA SER A 7 -7.39 1.58 -2.11
C SER A 7 -6.99 0.40 -1.21
N SER A 8 -8.01 -0.37 -0.82
CA SER A 8 -7.84 -1.60 -0.03
C SER A 8 -8.90 -2.62 -0.43
N ASN A 9 -8.47 -3.67 -1.12
CA ASN A 9 -9.35 -4.70 -1.66
C ASN A 9 -9.04 -6.04 -0.99
N LYS A 10 -10.07 -6.75 -0.53
CA LYS A 10 -9.92 -8.09 0.01
C LYS A 10 -9.80 -9.10 -1.14
N VAL A 11 -8.72 -9.87 -1.18
CA VAL A 11 -8.37 -10.74 -2.32
C VAL A 11 -7.74 -12.03 -1.79
N TYR A 12 -8.30 -13.20 -2.15
CA TYR A 12 -7.82 -14.52 -1.72
C TYR A 12 -7.52 -14.63 -0.22
N GLY A 13 -8.39 -14.05 0.62
CA GLY A 13 -8.22 -14.03 2.08
C GLY A 13 -7.21 -13.01 2.61
N GLY A 14 -6.41 -12.38 1.74
CA GLY A 14 -5.52 -11.28 2.06
C GLY A 14 -6.08 -9.91 1.67
N TRP A 15 -5.22 -8.91 1.68
CA TRP A 15 -5.51 -7.53 1.30
C TRP A 15 -4.54 -7.05 0.23
N GLN A 16 -5.07 -6.65 -0.93
CA GLN A 16 -4.32 -5.85 -1.90
C GLN A 16 -4.54 -4.37 -1.59
N LYS A 17 -3.49 -3.66 -1.21
CA LYS A 17 -3.56 -2.24 -0.86
C LYS A 17 -2.71 -1.41 -1.81
N GLN A 18 -3.19 -0.22 -2.14
CA GLN A 18 -2.43 0.74 -2.92
C GLN A 18 -2.22 2.01 -2.10
N TYR A 19 -1.04 2.59 -2.25
CA TYR A 19 -0.63 3.76 -1.51
C TYR A 19 -0.02 4.80 -2.43
N THR A 20 -0.24 6.06 -2.09
CA THR A 20 0.40 7.22 -2.72
C THR A 20 1.28 7.92 -1.68
N HIS A 21 2.46 8.36 -2.08
CA HIS A 21 3.33 9.17 -1.23
C HIS A 21 4.24 10.07 -2.07
N PRO A 22 4.62 11.26 -1.60
CA PRO A 22 5.67 12.06 -2.21
C PRO A 22 7.04 11.40 -1.99
N SER A 23 7.79 11.18 -3.07
CA SER A 23 9.15 10.61 -3.02
C SER A 23 10.19 11.71 -3.03
N ASN A 24 11.03 11.78 -1.98
CA ASN A 24 12.14 12.73 -1.91
C ASN A 24 13.27 12.42 -2.90
N VAL A 25 13.44 11.15 -3.25
CA VAL A 25 14.48 10.72 -4.19
C VAL A 25 14.08 11.06 -5.62
N LEU A 26 12.80 10.90 -5.96
CA LEU A 26 12.29 11.10 -7.32
C LEU A 26 11.67 12.50 -7.54
N GLY A 27 11.41 13.24 -6.47
CA GLY A 27 10.87 14.60 -6.51
C GLY A 27 9.40 14.69 -6.96
N CYS A 28 8.64 13.61 -6.88
CA CYS A 28 7.24 13.54 -7.33
C CYS A 28 6.39 12.56 -6.51
N ASP A 29 5.07 12.61 -6.71
CA ASP A 29 4.13 11.66 -6.12
C ASP A 29 4.24 10.28 -6.76
N MET A 30 4.48 9.28 -5.92
CA MET A 30 4.68 7.89 -6.31
C MET A 30 3.53 7.02 -5.81
N ARG A 31 3.16 6.02 -6.62
CA ARG A 31 2.16 5.02 -6.28
C ARG A 31 2.77 3.62 -6.25
N PHE A 32 2.45 2.86 -5.22
CA PHE A 32 2.82 1.45 -5.13
C PHE A 32 1.66 0.59 -4.60
N ALA A 33 1.74 -0.71 -4.85
CA ALA A 33 0.79 -1.70 -4.36
C ALA A 33 1.51 -2.74 -3.49
N ILE A 34 0.83 -3.25 -2.47
CA ILE A 34 1.30 -4.32 -1.60
C ILE A 34 0.17 -5.33 -1.39
N PHE A 35 0.52 -6.61 -1.53
CA PHE A 35 -0.35 -7.71 -1.13
C PHE A 35 0.03 -8.19 0.26
N LEU A 36 -0.89 -8.04 1.21
CA LEU A 36 -0.77 -8.56 2.56
C LEU A 36 -1.52 -9.90 2.63
N PRO A 37 -0.83 -11.04 2.72
CA PRO A 37 -1.49 -12.32 2.83
C PRO A 37 -2.20 -12.45 4.19
N PRO A 38 -3.16 -13.38 4.35
CA PRO A 38 -3.93 -13.54 5.60
C PRO A 38 -3.05 -13.66 6.86
N GLN A 39 -1.88 -14.27 6.73
CA GLN A 39 -0.92 -14.50 7.82
C GLN A 39 -0.25 -13.21 8.32
N ALA A 40 -0.27 -12.12 7.54
CA ALA A 40 0.38 -10.86 7.88
C ALA A 40 -0.35 -10.05 8.98
N GLY A 41 -1.57 -10.44 9.37
CA GLY A 41 -2.36 -9.76 10.41
C GLY A 41 -2.04 -10.18 11.85
N ASN A 42 -1.17 -11.17 12.06
CA ASN A 42 -0.91 -11.78 13.36
C ASN A 42 0.44 -11.34 13.99
N GLY A 43 0.88 -10.11 13.72
CA GLY A 43 2.14 -9.55 14.23
C GLY A 43 1.94 -8.62 15.42
#